data_AF-A0A2M7R0K3-F1
#
_entry.id   AF-A0A2M7R0K3-F1
#
_cell.length_a   1.000
_cell.length_b   1.000
_cell.length_c   1.000
_cell.angle_alpha   90.00
_cell.angle_beta   90.00
_cell.angle_gamma   90.00
#
_symmetry.space_group_name_H-M   'P 1'
#
loop_
_entity.id
_entity.type
_entity.pdbx_description
1 polymer ?
#
loop_
_entity_poly.entity_id
_entity_poly.type
_entity_poly.pdbx_seq_one_letter_code
_entity_poly.pdbx_strand_id
1 'polypeptide(L)' 'MRLKPLESTHIYIKEYDKRGGPGANFIVKWQAERKINQPIIEGVMLDARQGISFICTGQIITEHSE' A
#
# COMPACT_ATOMS: atom_id res chain seq x y z
N MET A 1 6.37 -2.08 11.46
CA MET A 1 5.87 -0.73 11.80
C MET A 1 4.61 -0.89 12.64
N ARG A 2 4.43 -0.08 13.69
CA ARG A 2 3.24 -0.07 14.54
C ARG A 2 2.56 1.29 14.42
N LEU A 3 1.26 1.31 14.14
CA LEU A 3 0.47 2.53 14.04
C LEU A 3 -0.46 2.64 15.25
N LYS A 4 -0.55 3.83 15.82
CA LYS A 4 -1.54 4.21 16.84
C LYS A 4 -2.91 4.45 16.18
N PRO A 5 -3.99 4.52 16.96
CA PRO A 5 -5.31 4.87 16.42
C PRO A 5 -5.25 6.18 15.62
N LEU A 6 -5.78 6.15 14.39
CA LEU A 6 -5.82 7.27 13.43
C LEU A 6 -4.43 7.79 12.98
N GLU A 7 -3.34 7.07 13.29
CA GLU A 7 -2.01 7.43 12.81
C GLU A 7 -1.87 7.09 11.32
N SER A 8 -1.28 8.02 10.56
CA SER A 8 -0.97 7.83 9.14
C SER A 8 0.52 7.60 8.96
N THR A 9 0.86 6.89 7.89
CA THR A 9 2.24 6.61 7.50
C THR A 9 2.33 6.59 5.99
N HIS A 10 3.54 6.74 5.46
CA HIS A 10 3.79 6.66 4.03
C HIS A 10 5.09 5.89 3.77
N ILE A 11 5.13 5.20 2.64
CA ILE A 11 6.33 4.54 2.14
C ILE A 11 6.69 5.23 0.83
N TYR A 12 7.92 5.77 0.77
CA TYR A 12 8.44 6.42 -0.43
C TYR A 12 9.43 5.50 -1.14
N ILE A 13 9.15 5.18 -2.40
CA ILE A 13 10.06 4.47 -3.29
C ILE A 13 10.63 5.49 -4.28
N LYS A 14 11.96 5.49 -4.44
CA LYS A 14 12.63 6.40 -5.37
C LYS A 14 12.38 5.97 -6.81
N GLU A 15 12.20 6.94 -7.71
CA GLU A 15 11.93 6.71 -9.15
C GLU A 15 12.96 5.78 -9.82
N TYR A 16 14.22 5.79 -9.38
CA TYR A 16 15.28 4.94 -9.94
C TYR A 16 15.32 3.52 -9.37
N ASP A 17 14.49 3.18 -8.38
CA ASP A 17 14.40 1.82 -7.83
C ASP A 17 13.50 0.94 -8.70
N LYS A 18 14.13 0.17 -9.59
CA LYS A 18 13.42 -0.69 -10.57
C LYS A 18 13.14 -2.10 -10.06
N ARG A 19 13.50 -2.44 -8.81
CA ARG A 19 13.43 -3.82 -8.29
C ARG A 19 12.00 -4.37 -8.21
N GLY A 20 11.00 -3.49 -8.10
CA GLY A 20 9.57 -3.86 -8.07
C GLY A 20 8.93 -4.05 -9.45
N GLY A 21 9.66 -3.82 -10.53
CA GLY A 21 9.10 -3.81 -11.88
C GLY A 21 8.31 -2.53 -12.20
N PRO A 22 7.65 -2.48 -13.37
CA PRO A 22 6.93 -1.30 -13.85
C PRO A 22 5.60 -1.06 -13.12
N GLY A 23 5.02 -2.10 -12.50
CA GLY A 23 3.81 -1.99 -11.70
C GLY A 23 4.15 -1.65 -10.26
N ALA A 24 3.74 -0.47 -9.79
CA ALA A 24 3.87 -0.06 -8.39
C ALA A 24 2.89 -0.85 -7.50
N ASN A 25 3.17 -2.14 -7.31
CA ASN A 25 2.32 -3.07 -6.58
C ASN A 25 2.81 -3.24 -5.14
N PHE A 26 1.87 -3.26 -4.18
CA PHE A 26 2.19 -3.40 -2.77
C PHE A 26 1.32 -4.48 -2.13
N ILE A 27 1.95 -5.35 -1.35
CA ILE A 27 1.25 -6.27 -0.45
C ILE A 27 1.40 -5.74 0.97
N VAL A 28 0.28 -5.42 1.61
CA VAL A 28 0.26 -4.92 2.98
C VAL A 28 -0.12 -6.06 3.92
N LYS A 29 0.89 -6.62 4.61
CA LYS A 29 0.67 -7.53 5.73
C LYS A 29 0.50 -6.72 7.00
N TRP A 30 -0.60 -6.92 7.72
CA TRP A 30 -0.91 -6.21 8.96
C TRP A 30 -1.37 -7.17 10.04
N GLN A 31 -1.20 -6.77 11.30
CA GLN A 31 -1.68 -7.50 12.47
C GLN A 31 -2.14 -6.51 13.53
N ALA A 32 -3.00 -6.98 14.44
CA ALA A 32 -3.48 -6.19 15.57
C ALA A 32 -3.50 -7.03 16.84
N GLU A 33 -3.13 -6.41 17.97
CA GLU A 33 -3.13 -7.06 19.30
C GLU A 33 -4.56 -7.33 19.82
N ARG A 34 -5.56 -6.62 19.28
CA ARG A 34 -6.97 -6.75 19.64
C ARG A 34 -7.82 -6.75 18.38
N LYS A 35 -9.07 -7.22 18.49
CA LYS A 35 -10.04 -7.14 17.39
C LYS A 35 -10.25 -5.67 17.01
N ILE A 36 -9.92 -5.35 15.77
CA ILE A 36 -10.13 -4.03 15.16
C ILE A 36 -10.84 -4.21 13.83
N ASN A 37 -11.37 -3.11 13.29
CA ASN A 37 -11.81 -3.08 11.90
C ASN A 37 -10.60 -3.27 10.98
N GLN A 38 -10.83 -3.87 9.82
CA GLN A 38 -9.81 -3.97 8.78
C GLN A 38 -9.31 -2.56 8.41
N PRO A 39 -7.99 -2.38 8.23
CA PRO A 39 -7.45 -1.12 7.76
C PRO A 39 -7.97 -0.82 6.35
N ILE A 40 -8.31 0.44 6.11
CA ILE A 40 -8.59 0.94 4.76
C ILE A 40 -7.24 1.24 4.12
N ILE A 41 -7.01 0.70 2.92
CA ILE A 41 -5.77 0.87 2.17
C ILE A 41 -6.12 1.49 0.82
N GLU A 42 -5.45 2.58 0.49
CA GLU A 42 -5.57 3.26 -0.79
C GLU A 42 -4.17 3.58 -1.31
N GLY A 43 -3.90 3.19 -2.55
CA GLY A 43 -2.68 3.53 -3.28
C GLY A 43 -2.92 4.74 -4.15
N VAL A 44 -2.06 5.76 -4.02
CA VAL A 44 -2.04 6.93 -4.91
C VAL A 44 -0.77 6.89 -5.73
N MET A 45 -0.91 6.77 -7.06
CA MET A 45 0.20 6.87 -8.00
C MET A 45 0.17 8.23 -8.66
N LEU A 46 1.26 8.97 -8.56
CA LEU A 46 1.42 10.30 -9.14
C LEU A 46 2.53 10.28 -10.18
N ASP A 47 2.21 10.58 -11.43
CA ASP A 47 3.21 10.92 -12.45
C ASP A 47 3.15 12.43 -12.71
N ALA A 48 4.06 13.15 -12.03
CA ALA A 48 4.17 14.60 -12.17
C ALA A 48 4.71 15.03 -13.55
N ARG A 49 5.35 14.13 -14.32
CA ARG A 49 5.89 14.47 -15.65
C ARG A 49 4.80 14.47 -16.71
N GLN A 50 3.85 13.53 -16.62
CA GLN A 50 2.74 13.40 -17.56
C GLN A 50 1.43 14.03 -17.05
N GLY A 51 1.37 14.40 -15.76
CA GLY A 51 0.17 14.97 -15.15
C GLY A 51 -0.94 13.93 -14.90
N ILE A 52 -0.59 12.64 -14.86
CA ILE A 52 -1.55 11.55 -14.68
C ILE A 52 -1.49 11.08 -13.23
N SER A 53 -2.66 10.85 -12.63
CA SER A 53 -2.78 10.33 -11.27
C SER A 53 -3.79 9.18 -11.24
N PHE A 54 -3.46 8.13 -10.51
CA PHE A 54 -4.32 6.98 -10.32
C PHE A 54 -4.54 6.71 -8.83
N ILE A 55 -5.78 6.37 -8.48
CA ILE A 55 -6.12 5.84 -7.17
C ILE A 55 -6.48 4.37 -7.30
N CYS A 56 -6.10 3.57 -6.31
CA CYS A 56 -6.41 2.14 -6.26
C CYS A 56 -6.81 1.76 -4.84
N THR A 57 -8.03 1.23 -4.68
CA THR A 57 -8.47 0.67 -3.40
C THR A 57 -7.84 -0.70 -3.20
N GLY A 58 -7.25 -0.93 -2.02
CA GLY A 58 -6.67 -2.20 -1.65
C GLY A 58 -7.69 -3.34 -1.73
N GLN A 59 -7.23 -4.50 -2.22
CA GLN A 59 -8.02 -5.72 -2.29
C GLN A 59 -7.55 -6.69 -1.22
N ILE A 60 -8.50 -7.36 -0.55
CA ILE A 60 -8.16 -8.46 0.36
C ILE A 60 -7.68 -9.61 -0.50
N ILE A 61 -6.45 -10.05 -0.28
CA ILE A 61 -5.90 -11.25 -0.91
C ILE A 61 -5.86 -12.36 0.13
N THR A 62 -6.40 -13.52 -0.21
CA THR A 62 -6.29 -14.72 0.61
C THR A 62 -4.99 -15.43 0.25
N GLU A 63 -4.20 -15.82 1.24
CA GLU A 63 -3.03 -16.66 0.99
C GLU A 63 -3.53 -18.06 0.63
N HIS A 64 -3.27 -18.50 -0.60
CA HIS A 64 -3.52 -19.88 -1.00
C HIS A 64 -2.35 -20.71 -0.48
N SER A 65 -2.58 -21.51 0.56
CA SER A 65 -1.69 -22.59 0.95
C SER A 65 -1.86 -23.73 -0.07
N GLU A 66 -0.82 -24.00 -0.85
CA GLU A 66 -0.67 -25.27 -1.58
C GLU A 66 -0.52 -26.45 -0.61
#